data_AF-A0A5K0X137-F1
#
_entry.id   AF-A0A5K0X137-F1
#
_cell.length_a   1.000
_cell.length_b   1.000
_cell.length_c   1.000
_cell.angle_alpha   90.00
_cell.angle_beta   90.00
_cell.angle_gamma   90.00
#
_symmetry.space_group_name_H-M   'P 1'
#
loop_
_entity.id
_entity.type
_entity.pdbx_description
1 polymer ?
#
loop_
_entity_poly.entity_id
_entity_poly.type
_entity_poly.pdbx_seq_one_letter_code
_entity_poly.pdbx_strand_id
1 'polypeptide(L)'
;YSTISWVACLARGRLPDVSYGYRKASETDAMFRVFSALGQTSFTYAGHVVLLEVQATIPSSPEKPSKVTMWRGSVFAYLVAAACYFPTALIGYWAFGQDVDDNVLISLGRPALLVAAANLMVVVHVIGSYQ
;
A
#
# COMPACT_ATOMS: atom_id res chain seq x y z
N TYR A 1 9.90 1.25 0.30
CA TYR A 1 9.23 0.02 0.73
C TYR A 1 8.61 -0.72 -0.47
N SER A 2 7.58 -0.17 -1.13
CA SER A 2 6.92 -0.79 -2.30
C SER A 2 7.88 -1.35 -3.37
N THR A 3 8.78 -0.52 -3.93
CA THR A 3 9.70 -0.98 -4.99
C THR A 3 10.58 -2.14 -4.56
N ILE A 4 11.13 -2.06 -3.35
CA ILE A 4 11.95 -3.13 -2.77
C ILE A 4 11.12 -4.40 -2.63
N SER A 5 9.87 -4.28 -2.16
CA SER A 5 8.96 -5.40 -1.96
C SER A 5 8.66 -6.15 -3.26
N TRP A 6 8.19 -5.47 -4.31
CA TRP A 6 7.81 -6.16 -5.55
C TRP A 6 9.02 -6.62 -6.36
N VAL A 7 10.14 -5.88 -6.35
CA VAL A 7 11.39 -6.32 -6.98
C VAL A 7 11.94 -7.57 -6.29
N ALA A 8 11.91 -7.62 -4.96
CA ALA A 8 12.33 -8.81 -4.22
C ALA A 8 11.43 -10.02 -4.52
N CYS A 9 10.12 -9.82 -4.68
CA CYS A 9 9.20 -10.88 -5.10
C CYS A 9 9.52 -11.38 -6.51
N LEU A 10 9.79 -10.48 -7.47
CA LEU A 10 10.23 -10.87 -8.82
C LEU A 10 11.55 -11.66 -8.79
N ALA A 11 12.52 -11.18 -8.01
CA ALA A 11 13.83 -11.80 -7.91
C ALA A 11 13.77 -13.20 -7.28
N ARG A 12 12.87 -13.40 -6.29
CA ARG A 12 12.62 -14.73 -5.71
C ARG A 12 11.86 -15.65 -6.67
N GLY A 13 10.99 -15.09 -7.50
CA GLY A 13 10.15 -15.85 -8.42
C GLY A 13 8.97 -16.55 -7.73
N ARG A 14 8.18 -17.25 -8.53
CA ARG A 14 6.99 -17.98 -8.06
C ARG A 14 7.39 -19.23 -7.28
N LEU A 15 6.79 -19.43 -6.10
CA LEU A 15 6.99 -20.66 -5.34
C LEU A 15 6.42 -21.90 -6.07
N PRO A 16 7.05 -23.08 -5.92
CA PRO A 16 6.46 -24.33 -6.38
C PRO A 16 5.12 -24.57 -5.66
N ASP A 17 4.14 -25.12 -6.38
CA ASP A 17 2.80 -25.45 -5.87
C ASP A 17 1.96 -24.29 -5.31
N VAL A 18 2.19 -23.06 -5.81
CA VAL A 18 1.37 -21.90 -5.43
C VAL A 18 -0.11 -22.13 -5.78
N SER A 19 -0.97 -21.88 -4.80
CA SER A 19 -2.42 -21.93 -4.95
C SER A 19 -3.00 -20.52 -4.91
N TYR A 20 -3.86 -20.22 -5.88
CA TYR A 20 -4.62 -18.96 -5.95
C TYR A 20 -6.08 -19.14 -5.54
N GLY A 21 -6.43 -20.34 -5.04
CA GLY A 21 -7.75 -20.57 -4.47
C GLY A 21 -7.99 -19.72 -3.24
N TYR A 22 -9.24 -19.46 -2.92
CA TYR A 22 -9.58 -18.85 -1.64
C TYR A 22 -9.21 -19.82 -0.52
N ARG A 23 -8.51 -19.32 0.51
CA ARG A 23 -8.10 -20.16 1.65
C ARG A 23 -9.34 -20.78 2.28
N LYS A 24 -9.28 -22.08 2.63
CA LYS A 24 -10.40 -22.77 3.28
C LYS A 24 -10.79 -22.01 4.55
N ALA A 25 -11.94 -21.35 4.49
CA ALA A 25 -12.51 -20.52 5.54
C ALA A 25 -13.99 -20.90 5.69
N SER A 26 -14.56 -20.75 6.89
CA SER A 26 -16.01 -20.80 7.04
C SER A 26 -16.64 -19.59 6.34
N GLU A 27 -17.92 -19.65 5.99
CA GLU A 27 -18.61 -18.52 5.34
C GLU A 27 -18.52 -17.24 6.18
N THR A 28 -18.64 -17.37 7.50
CA THR A 28 -18.49 -16.26 8.45
C THR A 28 -17.08 -15.67 8.45
N ASP A 29 -16.04 -16.50 8.42
CA ASP A 29 -14.64 -16.03 8.37
C ASP A 29 -14.35 -15.33 7.04
N ALA A 30 -14.82 -15.88 5.91
CA ALA A 30 -14.71 -15.23 4.62
C ALA A 30 -15.37 -13.84 4.60
N MET A 31 -16.56 -13.71 5.20
CA MET A 31 -17.26 -12.43 5.34
C MET A 31 -16.45 -11.42 6.16
N PHE A 32 -15.91 -11.81 7.31
CA PHE A 32 -15.07 -10.92 8.12
C PHE A 32 -13.79 -10.51 7.39
N ARG A 33 -13.13 -11.42 6.66
CA ARG A 33 -11.94 -11.12 5.86
C ARG A 33 -12.23 -10.08 4.77
N VAL A 34 -13.39 -10.17 4.11
CA VAL A 34 -13.82 -9.15 3.14
C VAL A 34 -14.01 -7.80 3.81
N PHE A 35 -14.72 -7.73 4.94
CA PHE A 35 -14.91 -6.47 5.66
C PHE A 35 -13.60 -5.87 6.17
N SER A 36 -12.68 -6.70 6.67
CA SER A 36 -11.34 -6.25 7.07
C SER A 36 -10.56 -5.67 5.89
N ALA A 37 -10.57 -6.32 4.73
CA ALA A 37 -9.90 -5.83 3.53
C ALA A 37 -10.50 -4.49 3.04
N LEU A 38 -11.82 -4.36 3.07
CA LEU A 38 -12.52 -3.10 2.75
C LEU A 38 -12.16 -1.99 3.75
N GLY A 39 -12.08 -2.31 5.04
CA GLY A 39 -11.68 -1.40 6.10
C GLY A 39 -10.25 -0.90 5.92
N GLN A 40 -9.30 -1.81 5.68
CA GLN A 40 -7.90 -1.47 5.40
C GLN A 40 -7.76 -0.59 4.14
N THR A 41 -8.50 -0.90 3.08
CA THR A 41 -8.52 -0.10 1.85
C THR A 41 -9.04 1.31 2.12
N SER A 42 -10.17 1.42 2.84
CA SER A 42 -10.77 2.71 3.20
C SER A 42 -9.82 3.57 4.05
N PHE A 43 -9.18 2.96 5.05
CA PHE A 43 -8.24 3.66 5.93
C PHE A 43 -7.01 4.19 5.19
N THR A 44 -6.50 3.41 4.21
CA THR A 44 -5.34 3.81 3.40
C THR A 44 -5.59 5.10 2.61
N TYR A 45 -6.86 5.40 2.27
CA TYR A 45 -7.25 6.60 1.51
C TYR A 45 -7.94 7.67 2.35
N ALA A 46 -7.89 7.59 3.69
CA ALA A 46 -8.53 8.53 4.62
C ALA A 46 -7.83 9.91 4.71
N GLY A 47 -7.15 10.38 3.66
CA GLY A 47 -6.42 11.65 3.62
C GLY A 47 -7.27 12.90 3.37
N HIS A 48 -8.60 12.78 3.40
CA HIS A 48 -9.51 13.83 2.91
C HIS A 48 -9.43 15.15 3.69
N VAL A 49 -9.10 15.08 4.99
CA VAL A 49 -8.94 16.27 5.84
C VAL A 49 -7.71 17.08 5.43
N VAL A 50 -6.57 16.41 5.24
CA VAL A 50 -5.31 17.05 4.82
C VAL A 50 -5.43 17.67 3.43
N LEU A 51 -6.22 17.08 2.53
CA LEU A 51 -6.45 17.66 1.20
C LEU A 51 -7.07 19.07 1.31
N LEU A 52 -8.00 19.30 2.24
CA LEU A 52 -8.60 20.63 2.41
C LEU A 52 -7.60 21.65 2.97
N GLU A 53 -6.73 21.23 3.88
CA GLU A 53 -5.65 22.08 4.43
C GLU A 53 -4.65 22.48 3.34
N VAL A 54 -4.21 21.52 2.51
CA VAL A 54 -3.33 21.80 1.36
C VAL A 54 -4.03 22.73 0.37
N GLN A 55 -5.30 22.47 0.05
CA GLN A 55 -6.07 23.34 -0.85
C GLN A 55 -6.18 24.78 -0.33
N ALA A 56 -6.31 24.97 0.98
CA ALA A 56 -6.38 26.29 1.60
C ALA A 56 -5.08 27.10 1.46
N THR A 57 -3.93 26.43 1.27
CA THR A 57 -2.64 27.09 1.05
C THR A 57 -2.38 27.47 -0.42
N ILE A 58 -3.16 26.92 -1.36
CA ILE A 58 -3.01 27.23 -2.80
C ILE A 58 -3.69 28.58 -3.09
N PRO A 59 -2.98 29.55 -3.70
CA PRO A 59 -3.57 30.83 -4.09
C PRO A 59 -4.82 30.64 -4.94
N SER A 60 -5.91 31.32 -4.58
CA SER A 60 -7.20 31.21 -5.25
C SER A 60 -7.72 32.58 -5.63
N SER A 61 -8.18 32.73 -6.87
CA SER A 61 -8.90 33.92 -7.35
C SER A 61 -10.20 33.50 -8.06
N PRO A 62 -11.16 34.43 -8.31
CA PRO A 62 -12.37 34.11 -9.07
C PRO A 62 -12.07 33.53 -10.46
N GLU A 63 -10.98 33.97 -11.09
CA GLU A 63 -10.53 33.53 -12.41
C GLU A 63 -9.73 32.22 -12.37
N LYS A 64 -9.06 31.94 -11.24
CA LYS A 64 -8.21 30.76 -11.02
C LYS A 64 -8.53 30.12 -9.67
N PRO A 65 -9.61 29.32 -9.59
CA PRO A 65 -10.00 28.70 -8.33
C PRO A 65 -9.03 27.56 -7.95
N SER A 66 -8.61 27.52 -6.69
CA SER A 66 -7.64 26.53 -6.18
C SER A 66 -8.06 25.07 -6.40
N LYS A 67 -9.37 24.80 -6.51
CA LYS A 67 -9.94 23.46 -6.78
C LYS A 67 -9.37 22.79 -8.04
N VAL A 68 -9.00 23.57 -9.07
CA VAL A 68 -8.51 23.02 -10.34
C VAL A 68 -7.10 22.47 -10.17
N THR A 69 -6.22 23.25 -9.53
CA THR A 69 -4.86 22.81 -9.19
C THR A 69 -4.90 21.66 -8.20
N MET A 70 -5.77 21.76 -7.18
CA MET A 70 -5.96 20.72 -6.18
C MET A 70 -6.40 19.40 -6.80
N TRP A 71 -7.39 19.42 -7.71
CA TRP A 71 -7.84 18.22 -8.43
C TRP A 71 -6.69 17.53 -9.19
N ARG A 72 -5.90 18.30 -9.94
CA ARG A 72 -4.74 17.76 -10.67
C ARG A 72 -3.69 17.15 -9.74
N GLY A 73 -3.39 17.83 -8.63
CA GLY A 73 -2.50 17.34 -7.59
C GLY A 73 -3.00 16.03 -6.98
N SER A 74 -4.29 15.97 -6.61
CA SER A 74 -4.93 14.77 -6.10
C SER A 74 -4.85 13.61 -7.09
N VAL A 75 -5.22 13.81 -8.35
CA VAL A 75 -5.13 12.77 -9.39
C VAL A 75 -3.71 12.23 -9.52
N PHE A 76 -2.72 13.12 -9.58
CA PHE A 76 -1.31 12.71 -9.64
C PHE A 76 -0.88 11.92 -8.39
N ALA A 77 -1.27 12.34 -7.20
CA ALA A 77 -0.97 11.64 -5.96
C ALA A 77 -1.58 10.23 -5.95
N TYR A 78 -2.84 10.07 -6.39
CA TYR A 78 -3.48 8.75 -6.50
C TYR A 78 -2.81 7.86 -7.56
N LEU A 79 -2.32 8.43 -8.67
CA LEU A 79 -1.56 7.67 -9.67
C LEU A 79 -0.23 7.15 -9.10
N VAL A 80 0.48 7.98 -8.33
CA VAL A 80 1.72 7.56 -7.64
C VAL A 80 1.41 6.48 -6.60
N ALA A 81 0.34 6.64 -5.81
CA ALA A 81 -0.09 5.63 -4.85
C ALA A 81 -0.41 4.30 -5.54
N ALA A 82 -1.16 4.34 -6.65
CA ALA A 82 -1.46 3.18 -7.48
C ALA A 82 -0.17 2.51 -7.99
N ALA A 83 0.78 3.27 -8.52
CA ALA A 83 2.06 2.76 -8.98
C ALA A 83 2.88 2.09 -7.86
N CYS A 84 2.69 2.48 -6.61
CA CYS A 84 3.32 1.83 -5.46
C CYS A 84 2.56 0.56 -5.01
N TYR A 85 1.23 0.60 -4.92
CA TYR A 85 0.45 -0.50 -4.35
C TYR A 85 0.17 -1.63 -5.33
N PHE A 86 -0.22 -1.33 -6.57
CA PHE A 86 -0.62 -2.36 -7.54
C PHE A 86 0.51 -3.34 -7.87
N PRO A 87 1.75 -2.91 -8.20
CA PRO A 87 2.83 -3.86 -8.44
C PRO A 87 3.13 -4.73 -7.22
N THR A 88 3.10 -4.15 -6.02
CA THR A 88 3.32 -4.88 -4.77
C THR A 88 2.26 -5.95 -4.54
N ALA A 89 0.99 -5.60 -4.70
CA ALA A 89 -0.12 -6.54 -4.52
C ALA A 89 -0.12 -7.64 -5.60
N LEU A 90 0.01 -7.25 -6.88
CA LEU A 90 -0.07 -8.17 -8.01
C LEU A 90 1.11 -9.13 -8.04
N ILE A 91 2.34 -8.63 -7.91
CA ILE A 91 3.55 -9.45 -7.97
C ILE A 91 3.69 -10.28 -6.70
N GLY A 92 3.38 -9.72 -5.53
CA GLY A 92 3.38 -10.46 -4.26
C GLY A 92 2.39 -11.63 -4.30
N TYR A 93 1.16 -11.37 -4.74
CA TYR A 93 0.15 -12.42 -4.90
C TYR A 93 0.55 -13.44 -5.97
N TRP A 94 1.11 -13.01 -7.10
CA TRP A 94 1.66 -13.93 -8.12
C TRP A 94 2.78 -14.83 -7.58
N ALA A 95 3.65 -14.30 -6.72
CA ALA A 95 4.77 -15.06 -6.18
C ALA A 95 4.37 -16.08 -5.10
N PHE A 96 3.40 -15.72 -4.24
CA PHE A 96 3.06 -16.47 -3.01
C PHE A 96 1.62 -16.99 -2.94
N GLY A 97 0.72 -16.55 -3.81
CA GLY A 97 -0.69 -16.98 -3.85
C GLY A 97 -1.44 -16.71 -2.54
N GLN A 98 -2.28 -17.65 -2.12
CA GLN A 98 -3.05 -17.59 -0.87
C GLN A 98 -2.19 -17.59 0.41
N ASP A 99 -0.91 -17.91 0.30
CA ASP A 99 0.03 -18.01 1.42
C ASP A 99 0.88 -16.74 1.59
N VAL A 100 0.56 -15.67 0.85
CA VAL A 100 1.14 -14.35 1.08
C VAL A 100 0.77 -13.84 2.48
N ASP A 101 1.78 -13.39 3.25
CA ASP A 101 1.56 -12.74 4.54
C ASP A 101 1.18 -11.28 4.36
N ASP A 102 0.58 -10.67 5.39
CA ASP A 102 0.24 -9.23 5.42
C ASP A 102 1.45 -8.33 5.12
N ASN A 103 2.66 -8.82 5.41
CA ASN A 103 3.91 -8.21 4.99
C ASN A 103 4.66 -9.14 4.04
N VAL A 104 4.70 -8.78 2.76
CA VAL A 104 5.36 -9.59 1.72
C VAL A 104 6.86 -9.82 1.98
N LEU A 105 7.53 -8.94 2.74
CA LEU A 105 8.93 -9.12 3.12
C LEU A 105 9.14 -10.26 4.13
N ILE A 106 8.10 -10.65 4.87
CA ILE A 106 8.12 -11.81 5.77
C ILE A 106 8.04 -13.09 4.94
N SER A 107 7.17 -13.14 3.93
CA SER A 107 7.03 -14.27 3.01
C SER A 107 8.32 -14.53 2.20
N LEU A 108 9.19 -13.52 2.07
CA LEU A 108 10.53 -13.60 1.49
C LEU A 108 11.57 -14.40 2.32
N GLY A 109 11.20 -14.98 3.46
CA GLY A 109 12.05 -15.95 4.17
C GLY A 109 13.09 -15.32 5.08
N ARG A 110 12.88 -14.07 5.49
CA ARG A 110 13.69 -13.32 6.46
C ARG A 110 15.20 -13.27 6.15
N PRO A 111 15.66 -12.64 5.05
CA PRO A 111 17.01 -12.07 5.08
C PRO A 111 17.04 -10.99 6.18
N ALA A 112 17.57 -11.35 7.35
CA ALA A 112 17.47 -10.56 8.58
C ALA A 112 17.89 -9.10 8.40
N LEU A 113 18.91 -8.87 7.56
CA LEU A 113 19.41 -7.54 7.20
C LEU A 113 18.40 -6.68 6.43
N LEU A 114 17.67 -7.26 5.47
CA LEU A 114 16.74 -6.50 4.62
C LEU A 114 15.46 -6.14 5.41
N VAL A 115 15.00 -7.06 6.26
CA VAL A 115 13.90 -6.81 7.19
C VAL A 115 14.30 -5.77 8.24
N ALA A 116 15.51 -5.88 8.81
CA ALA A 116 16.01 -4.91 9.77
C ALA A 116 16.15 -3.50 9.16
N ALA A 117 16.71 -3.39 7.95
CA ALA A 117 16.84 -2.12 7.25
C ALA A 117 15.47 -1.49 6.92
N ALA A 118 14.52 -2.30 6.44
CA ALA A 118 13.16 -1.83 6.16
C ALA A 118 12.45 -1.35 7.43
N ASN A 119 12.55 -2.11 8.52
CA ASN A 119 11.97 -1.72 9.81
C ASN A 119 12.63 -0.45 10.39
N LEU A 120 13.95 -0.30 10.25
CA LEU A 120 14.65 0.91 10.69
C LEU A 120 14.17 2.15 9.92
N MET A 121 14.00 2.04 8.60
CA MET A 121 13.43 3.13 7.80
C MET A 121 12.02 3.51 8.25
N VAL A 122 11.19 2.51 8.60
CA VAL A 122 9.84 2.77 9.14
C VAL A 122 9.92 3.50 10.48
N VAL A 123 10.80 3.08 11.40
CA VAL A 123 10.99 3.76 12.69
C VAL A 123 11.43 5.21 12.50
N VAL A 124 12.45 5.45 11.65
CA VAL A 124 12.93 6.81 11.35
C VAL A 124 11.82 7.66 10.75
N HIS A 125 11.04 7.12 9.81
CA HIS A 125 9.90 7.80 9.22
C HIS A 125 8.85 8.16 10.29
N VAL A 126 8.42 7.20 11.12
CA VAL A 126 7.37 7.42 12.13
C VAL A 126 7.81 8.44 13.19
N ILE A 127 9.06 8.39 13.65
CA ILE A 127 9.60 9.38 14.59
C ILE A 127 9.58 10.78 13.97
N GLY A 128 10.02 10.92 12.72
CA GLY A 128 10.00 12.20 12.01
C GLY A 128 8.58 12.73 11.77
N SER A 129 7.60 11.84 11.56
CA SER A 129 6.19 12.18 11.37
C SER A 129 5.45 12.57 12.67
N TYR A 130 6.05 12.35 13.84
CA TYR A 130 5.45 12.66 15.14
C TYR A 130 5.74 14.10 15.61
N GLN A 131 6.48 14.89 14.82
CA GLN A 131 6.75 16.32 15.06
C GLN A 131 5.83 17.21 14.21
#